data_AF-A0A7W1J5K1-F1
#
_entry.id   AF-A0A7W1J5K1-F1
#
_cell.length_a   1.000
_cell.length_b   1.000
_cell.length_c   1.000
_cell.angle_alpha   90.00
_cell.angle_beta   90.00
_cell.angle_gamma   90.00
#
_symmetry.space_group_name_H-M   'P 1'
#
loop_
_entity.id
_entity.type
_entity.pdbx_description
1 polymer ?
#
loop_
_entity_poly.entity_id
_entity_poly.type
_entity_poly.pdbx_seq_one_letter_code
_entity_poly.pdbx_strand_id
1 'polypeptide(L)'
;MKNFFLLFLLLNLIISIFYIDLWSNANTTSRILPIVSYFENGSFQIDKYHELTCDKSIIDRHYYCDKAPLPTFIVLPFFGVLKLTGIIQSNNGSFYGTHVYALGSIYAVLFLLF
;
A
#
# COMPACT_ATOMS: atom_id res chain seq x y z
N MET A 1 16.79 -5.64 30.92
CA MET A 1 15.74 -6.15 30.01
C MET A 1 15.17 -5.06 29.08
N LYS A 2 14.70 -3.91 29.58
CA LYS A 2 14.17 -2.82 28.72
C LYS A 2 15.13 -2.36 27.61
N ASN A 3 16.41 -2.16 27.94
CA ASN A 3 17.44 -1.74 26.97
C ASN A 3 17.68 -2.79 25.88
N PHE A 4 17.54 -4.07 26.22
CA PHE A 4 17.64 -5.17 25.24
C PHE A 4 16.46 -5.14 24.27
N PHE A 5 15.22 -5.00 24.76
CA PHE A 5 14.05 -4.89 23.90
C PHE A 5 14.09 -3.66 23.01
N LEU A 6 14.56 -2.52 23.53
CA LEU A 6 14.73 -1.31 22.74
C LEU A 6 15.78 -1.51 21.64
N LEU A 7 16.94 -2.11 21.98
CA LEU A 7 17.97 -2.42 20.99
C LEU A 7 17.47 -3.41 19.93
N PHE A 8 16.77 -4.45 20.35
CA PHE A 8 16.15 -5.44 19.46
C PHE A 8 15.14 -4.79 18.50
N LEU A 9 14.27 -3.91 19.01
CA LEU A 9 13.32 -3.16 18.20
C LEU A 9 14.02 -2.25 17.19
N LEU A 10 15.02 -1.49 17.63
CA LEU A 10 15.77 -0.57 16.77
C LEU A 10 16.53 -1.31 15.66
N LEU A 11 17.18 -2.44 16.00
CA LEU A 11 17.87 -3.26 15.01
C LEU A 11 16.90 -3.85 13.98
N ASN A 12 15.74 -4.36 14.43
CA ASN A 12 14.70 -4.83 13.51
C ASN A 12 14.21 -3.71 12.60
N LEU A 13 13.97 -2.51 13.13
CA LEU A 13 13.53 -1.36 12.33
C LEU A 13 14.58 -0.96 11.28
N ILE A 14 15.87 -0.97 11.64
CA ILE A 14 16.96 -0.67 10.71
C ILE A 14 17.03 -1.71 9.58
N ILE A 15 16.96 -3.00 9.91
CA ILE A 15 16.98 -4.08 8.90
C ILE A 15 15.73 -4.00 8.02
N SER A 16 14.60 -3.59 8.60
CA SER A 16 13.32 -3.46 7.88
C SER A 16 13.36 -2.42 6.76
N ILE A 17 14.25 -1.42 6.83
CA ILE A 17 14.42 -0.39 5.77
C ILE A 17 14.76 -1.02 4.40
N PHE A 18 15.43 -2.17 4.38
CA PHE A 18 15.74 -2.89 3.13
C PHE A 18 14.49 -3.41 2.39
N TYR A 19 13.34 -3.45 3.07
CA TYR A 19 12.06 -3.84 2.50
C TYR A 19 11.22 -2.64 2.03
N ILE A 20 11.76 -1.41 2.11
CA ILE A 20 11.16 -0.26 1.45
C ILE A 20 11.32 -0.41 -0.06
N ASP A 21 10.30 -0.98 -0.69
CA ASP A 21 10.22 -1.07 -2.14
C ASP A 21 9.51 0.16 -2.73
N LEU A 22 10.27 0.97 -3.46
CA LEU A 22 9.77 2.14 -4.20
C LEU A 22 9.46 1.81 -5.66
N TRP A 23 9.68 0.58 -6.09
CA TRP A 23 9.52 0.17 -7.47
C TRP A 23 8.08 -0.27 -7.76
N SER A 24 7.71 -0.06 -9.02
CA SER A 24 6.47 -0.59 -9.61
C SER A 24 6.60 -2.10 -9.82
N ASN A 25 6.48 -2.87 -8.75
CA ASN A 25 6.40 -4.34 -8.81
C ASN A 25 4.93 -4.80 -8.67
N ALA A 26 4.60 -5.99 -9.17
CA ALA A 26 3.23 -6.53 -9.06
C ALA A 26 2.75 -6.69 -7.60
N ASN A 27 3.70 -6.89 -6.67
CA ASN A 27 3.45 -7.18 -5.26
C ASN A 27 2.92 -5.99 -4.45
N THR A 28 3.61 -4.87 -4.52
CA THR A 28 3.22 -3.59 -3.92
C THR A 28 2.08 -2.97 -4.71
N THR A 29 2.12 -3.06 -6.05
CA THR A 29 1.05 -2.52 -6.90
C THR A 29 -0.30 -3.15 -6.56
N SER A 30 -0.41 -4.48 -6.53
CA SER A 30 -1.69 -5.15 -6.21
C SER A 30 -2.32 -4.71 -4.89
N ARG A 31 -1.52 -4.47 -3.84
CA ARG A 31 -2.04 -4.05 -2.53
C ARG A 31 -2.45 -2.59 -2.46
N ILE A 32 -1.88 -1.74 -3.32
CA ILE A 32 -2.11 -0.30 -3.30
C ILE A 32 -3.25 0.14 -4.22
N LEU A 33 -3.48 -0.58 -5.32
CA LEU A 33 -4.57 -0.26 -6.26
C LEU A 33 -5.97 -0.20 -5.62
N PRO A 34 -6.34 -1.06 -4.65
CA PRO A 34 -7.62 -0.94 -3.97
C PRO A 34 -7.74 0.35 -3.14
N ILE A 35 -6.65 0.81 -2.52
CA ILE A 35 -6.62 2.07 -1.75
C ILE A 35 -6.83 3.25 -2.70
N VAL A 36 -6.07 3.28 -3.80
CA VAL A 36 -6.19 4.32 -4.83
C VAL A 36 -7.61 4.36 -5.37
N SER A 37 -8.15 3.20 -5.78
CA SER A 37 -9.51 3.10 -6.31
C SER A 37 -10.54 3.59 -5.29
N TYR A 38 -10.43 3.16 -4.02
CA TYR A 38 -11.33 3.60 -2.96
C TYR A 38 -11.37 5.12 -2.80
N PHE A 39 -10.21 5.80 -2.85
CA PHE A 39 -10.15 7.26 -2.73
C PHE A 39 -10.56 8.03 -4.00
N GLU A 40 -10.68 7.35 -5.14
CA GLU A 40 -11.14 7.91 -6.42
C GLU A 40 -12.64 7.72 -6.65
N ASN A 41 -13.17 6.51 -6.39
CA ASN A 41 -14.53 6.13 -6.76
C ASN A 41 -15.35 5.50 -5.61
N GLY A 42 -14.78 5.38 -4.41
CA GLY A 42 -15.45 4.79 -3.25
C GLY A 42 -15.54 3.26 -3.26
N SER A 43 -14.84 2.58 -4.18
CA SER A 43 -14.86 1.13 -4.34
C SER A 43 -13.46 0.52 -4.31
N PHE A 44 -13.35 -0.72 -3.82
CA PHE A 44 -12.10 -1.49 -3.89
C PHE A 44 -11.91 -2.21 -5.24
N GLN A 45 -12.82 -2.00 -6.19
CA GLN A 45 -12.68 -2.48 -7.57
C GLN A 45 -11.53 -1.76 -8.26
N ILE A 46 -10.60 -2.53 -8.81
CA ILE A 46 -9.40 -2.02 -9.48
C ILE A 46 -9.57 -1.96 -11.00
N ASP A 47 -10.79 -1.84 -11.51
CA ASP A 47 -11.10 -1.88 -12.97
C ASP A 47 -10.29 -0.88 -13.78
N LYS A 48 -10.08 0.34 -13.26
CA LYS A 48 -9.26 1.38 -13.93
C LYS A 48 -7.78 0.99 -14.04
N TYR A 49 -7.31 0.14 -13.15
CA TYR A 49 -5.90 -0.16 -12.92
C TYR A 49 -5.54 -1.64 -13.10
N HIS A 50 -6.47 -2.46 -13.57
CA HIS A 50 -6.32 -3.91 -13.56
C HIS A 50 -5.11 -4.38 -14.39
N GLU A 51 -4.71 -3.65 -15.45
CA GLU A 51 -3.52 -3.99 -16.25
C GLU A 51 -2.19 -3.71 -15.56
N LEU A 52 -2.19 -2.98 -14.44
CA LEU A 52 -0.96 -2.65 -13.69
C LEU A 52 -0.49 -3.80 -12.78
N THR A 53 -1.28 -4.87 -12.67
CA THR A 53 -0.89 -6.05 -11.90
C THR A 53 -1.42 -7.34 -12.53
N CYS A 54 -0.66 -8.42 -12.38
CA CYS A 54 -1.10 -9.77 -12.67
C CYS A 54 -1.81 -10.42 -11.47
N ASP A 55 -1.64 -9.88 -10.26
CA ASP A 55 -2.17 -10.44 -9.01
C ASP A 55 -3.60 -9.91 -8.76
N LYS A 56 -4.55 -10.42 -9.53
CA LYS A 56 -5.96 -9.97 -9.53
C LYS A 56 -6.94 -11.13 -9.70
N SER A 57 -8.12 -10.95 -9.11
CA SER A 57 -9.28 -11.84 -9.28
C SER A 57 -10.39 -11.10 -10.03
N ILE A 58 -11.28 -11.86 -10.69
CA ILE A 58 -12.43 -11.32 -11.42
C ILE A 58 -13.71 -11.87 -10.78
N ILE A 59 -14.58 -10.98 -10.33
CA ILE A 59 -15.89 -11.32 -9.74
C ILE A 59 -16.92 -10.41 -10.39
N ASP A 60 -17.97 -10.98 -10.97
CA ASP A 60 -19.06 -10.24 -11.64
C ASP A 60 -18.58 -9.17 -12.64
N ARG A 61 -17.55 -9.51 -13.43
CA ARG A 61 -16.89 -8.62 -14.42
C ARG A 61 -16.10 -7.44 -13.84
N HIS A 62 -15.91 -7.42 -12.53
CA HIS A 62 -15.05 -6.45 -11.85
C HIS A 62 -13.75 -7.10 -11.38
N TYR A 63 -12.66 -6.34 -11.40
CA TYR A 63 -11.34 -6.76 -10.99
C TYR A 63 -11.08 -6.38 -9.54
N TYR A 64 -10.50 -7.30 -8.77
CA TYR A 64 -10.13 -7.12 -7.38
C TYR A 64 -8.70 -7.58 -7.14
N CYS A 65 -8.10 -7.10 -6.06
CA CYS A 65 -6.81 -7.61 -5.60
C CYS A 65 -6.96 -9.05 -5.08
N ASP A 66 -6.09 -9.96 -5.53
CA ASP A 66 -6.07 -11.37 -5.10
C ASP A 66 -5.17 -11.62 -3.87
N LYS A 67 -4.86 -10.57 -3.10
CA LYS A 67 -4.02 -10.67 -1.90
C LYS A 67 -4.80 -10.46 -0.64
N ALA A 68 -4.24 -10.98 0.47
CA ALA A 68 -4.76 -10.74 1.79
C ALA A 68 -5.02 -9.23 2.00
N PRO A 69 -6.20 -8.83 2.47
CA PRO A 69 -6.60 -7.43 2.51
C PRO A 69 -6.01 -6.67 3.71
N LEU A 70 -5.43 -7.37 4.68
CA LEU A 70 -4.92 -6.77 5.91
C LEU A 70 -3.93 -5.62 5.65
N PRO A 71 -2.87 -5.76 4.82
CA PRO A 71 -1.96 -4.65 4.53
C PRO A 71 -2.67 -3.45 3.90
N THR A 72 -3.62 -3.70 2.98
CA THR A 72 -4.41 -2.67 2.33
C THR A 72 -5.23 -1.87 3.35
N PHE A 73 -5.89 -2.54 4.30
CA PHE A 73 -6.67 -1.86 5.34
C PHE A 73 -5.82 -1.13 6.38
N ILE A 74 -4.63 -1.65 6.70
CA ILE A 74 -3.69 -0.95 7.60
C ILE A 74 -3.24 0.38 6.99
N VAL A 75 -2.92 0.40 5.69
CA VAL A 75 -2.43 1.61 5.00
C VAL A 75 -3.55 2.60 4.70
N LEU A 76 -4.79 2.14 4.50
CA LEU A 76 -5.96 2.95 4.15
C LEU A 76 -6.15 4.23 4.99
N PRO A 77 -6.17 4.20 6.34
CA PRO A 77 -6.35 5.42 7.15
C PRO A 77 -5.19 6.39 7.02
N PHE A 78 -3.95 5.92 6.89
CA PHE A 78 -2.78 6.80 6.71
C PHE A 78 -2.82 7.49 5.36
N PHE A 79 -3.19 6.77 4.30
CA PHE A 79 -3.41 7.38 2.99
C PHE A 79 -4.50 8.46 3.06
N GLY A 80 -5.59 8.21 3.79
CA GLY A 80 -6.64 9.20 4.04
C GLY A 80 -6.12 10.46 4.73
N VAL A 81 -5.33 10.32 5.79
CA VAL A 81 -4.71 11.47 6.48
C VAL A 81 -3.80 12.25 5.54
N LEU A 82 -2.95 11.58 4.76
CA LEU A 82 -2.04 12.23 3.82
C LEU A 82 -2.75 12.93 2.66
N LYS A 83 -3.88 12.40 2.22
CA LYS A 83 -4.78 13.07 1.27
C LYS A 83 -5.39 14.31 1.91
N LEU A 84 -5.89 14.22 3.15
CA LEU A 84 -6.50 15.34 3.87
C LEU A 84 -5.52 16.48 4.14
N THR A 85 -4.26 16.17 4.43
CA THR A 85 -3.21 17.19 4.62
C THR A 85 -2.68 17.78 3.32
N GLY A 86 -3.15 17.28 2.16
CA GLY A 86 -2.73 17.75 0.84
C GLY A 86 -1.33 17.30 0.42
N ILE A 87 -0.72 16.36 1.14
CA ILE A 87 0.57 15.75 0.79
C ILE A 87 0.40 14.86 -0.45
N ILE A 88 -0.71 14.10 -0.50
CA ILE A 88 -1.09 13.32 -1.67
C ILE A 88 -2.15 14.10 -2.45
N GLN A 89 -1.85 14.39 -3.70
CA GLN A 89 -2.75 15.12 -4.60
C GLN A 89 -3.06 14.26 -5.82
N SER A 90 -4.28 14.44 -6.34
CA SER A 90 -4.67 13.78 -7.58
C SER A 90 -4.00 14.48 -8.76
N ASN A 91 -3.41 13.70 -9.65
CA ASN A 91 -2.94 14.15 -10.95
C ASN A 91 -3.91 13.62 -12.01
N ASN A 92 -4.57 14.51 -12.76
CA ASN A 92 -5.54 14.17 -13.80
C ASN A 92 -6.64 13.17 -13.34
N GLY A 93 -7.15 13.32 -12.11
CA GLY A 93 -8.19 12.44 -11.58
C GLY A 93 -7.68 11.05 -11.16
N SER A 94 -6.37 10.89 -11.03
CA SER A 94 -5.72 9.68 -10.49
C SER A 94 -4.90 10.02 -9.24
N PHE A 95 -5.00 9.24 -8.18
CA PHE A 95 -4.07 9.29 -7.05
C PHE A 95 -2.90 8.32 -7.24
N TYR A 96 -2.86 7.56 -8.33
CA TYR A 96 -1.78 6.64 -8.62
C TYR A 96 -0.47 7.37 -8.98
N GLY A 97 0.65 6.94 -8.41
CA GLY A 97 1.98 7.49 -8.69
C GLY A 97 3.08 6.96 -7.77
N THR A 98 4.31 7.47 -7.92
CA THR A 98 5.48 6.98 -7.17
C THR A 98 5.32 7.11 -5.65
N HIS A 99 4.64 8.15 -5.19
CA HIS A 99 4.37 8.40 -3.76
C HIS A 99 3.52 7.30 -3.11
N VAL A 100 2.73 6.59 -3.91
CA VAL A 100 1.83 5.53 -3.45
C VAL A 100 2.61 4.24 -3.15
N TYR A 101 3.70 3.99 -3.87
CA TYR A 101 4.62 2.88 -3.59
C TYR A 101 5.38 3.05 -2.29
N ALA A 102 5.83 4.28 -1.98
CA ALA A 102 6.45 4.59 -0.70
C ALA A 102 5.52 4.26 0.48
N LEU A 103 4.23 4.54 0.35
CA LEU A 103 3.24 4.22 1.39
C LEU A 103 2.94 2.72 1.47
N GLY A 104 2.83 2.07 0.31
CA GLY A 104 2.68 0.62 0.23
C GLY A 104 3.86 -0.11 0.86
N SER A 105 5.08 0.41 0.79
CA SER A 105 6.27 -0.24 1.35
C SER A 105 6.60 0.15 2.79
N ILE A 106 6.14 1.30 3.28
CA ILE A 106 6.18 1.63 4.72
C ILE A 106 5.43 0.58 5.56
N TYR A 107 4.37 -0.03 5.02
CA TYR A 107 3.72 -1.19 5.67
C TYR A 107 4.71 -2.34 5.89
N ALA A 108 5.54 -2.66 4.89
CA ALA A 108 6.51 -3.75 5.00
C ALA A 108 7.47 -3.46 6.16
N VAL A 109 7.92 -2.21 6.31
CA VAL A 109 8.81 -1.82 7.41
C VAL A 109 8.15 -1.92 8.78
N LEU A 110 6.90 -1.48 8.90
CA LEU A 110 6.20 -1.38 10.18
C LEU A 110 5.57 -2.71 10.63
N PHE A 111 5.27 -3.61 9.69
CA PHE A 111 4.52 -4.84 9.91
C PHE A 111 5.22 -6.09 9.34
N LEU A 112 6.56 -6.08 9.28
CA LEU A 112 7.44 -7.21 8.94
C LEU A 112 7.28 -8.39 9.92
N LEU A 113 6.10 -9.00 9.94
CA LEU A 113 5.72 -10.16 10.73
C LEU A 113 4.72 -11.10 10.03
N PHE A 114 4.53 -11.02 8.70
CA PHE A 114 3.82 -12.07 7.93
C PHE A 114 4.35 -12.23 6.50
#